data_AF-A0A3A0BKN3-F1
#
_entry.id   AF-A0A3A0BKN3-F1
#
_cell.length_a   1.000
_cell.length_b   1.000
_cell.length_c   1.000
_cell.angle_alpha   90.00
_cell.angle_beta   90.00
_cell.angle_gamma   90.00
#
_symmetry.space_group_name_H-M   'P 1'
#
loop_
_entity.id
_entity.type
_entity.pdbx_description
1 polymer ?
#
loop_
_entity_poly.entity_id
_entity_poly.type
_entity_poly.pdbx_seq_one_letter_code
_entity_poly.pdbx_strand_id
1 'polypeptide(L)' 'MAYTLNTTVGEILDDTHALEVLEKHAPGISKNPMLGMARGFTLKQIVSMPQAKDMGVTEEMVEKVLAEINARK' A
#
# COMPACT_ATOMS: atom_id res chain seq x y z
N MET A 1 -16.24 3.03 -1.49
CA MET A 1 -15.35 4.21 -1.55
C MET A 1 -14.09 3.82 -2.28
N ALA A 2 -13.56 4.69 -3.13
CA ALA A 2 -12.29 4.45 -3.83
C ALA A 2 -11.12 4.68 -2.86
N TYR A 3 -10.15 3.78 -2.88
CA TYR A 3 -8.89 3.98 -2.18
C TYR A 3 -8.03 5.02 -2.87
N THR A 4 -7.34 5.84 -2.07
CA THR A 4 -6.49 6.94 -2.54
C THR A 4 -5.20 6.98 -1.73
N LEU A 5 -4.27 7.87 -2.08
CA LEU A 5 -3.06 8.09 -1.29
C LEU A 5 -3.34 8.55 0.16
N ASN A 6 -4.53 9.08 0.44
CA ASN A 6 -4.93 9.47 1.79
C ASN A 6 -5.50 8.31 2.61
N THR A 7 -5.73 7.15 1.99
CA THR A 7 -6.15 5.93 2.71
C THR A 7 -5.01 5.45 3.60
N THR A 8 -5.38 4.96 4.79
CA THR A 8 -4.41 4.37 5.71
C THR A 8 -3.92 3.02 5.21
N VAL A 9 -2.68 2.67 5.53
CA VAL A 9 -2.16 1.33 5.22
C VAL A 9 -3.01 0.25 5.89
N GLY A 10 -3.50 0.49 7.11
CA GLY A 10 -4.38 -0.44 7.82
C GLY A 10 -5.64 -0.80 7.02
N GLU A 11 -6.34 0.20 6.47
CA GLU A 11 -7.55 -0.02 5.66
C GLU A 11 -7.30 -0.85 4.39
N ILE A 12 -6.10 -0.73 3.81
CA ILE A 12 -5.70 -1.51 2.64
C ILE A 12 -5.38 -2.96 3.05
N LEU A 13 -4.72 -3.15 4.20
CA LEU A 13 -4.36 -4.49 4.68
C LEU A 13 -5.53 -5.29 5.23
N ASP A 14 -6.58 -4.61 5.69
CA ASP A 14 -7.79 -5.27 6.17
C ASP A 14 -8.72 -5.72 5.02
N ASP A 15 -8.45 -5.27 3.78
CA ASP A 15 -9.15 -5.71 2.57
C ASP A 15 -8.37 -6.86 1.90
N THR A 16 -8.95 -8.06 1.91
CA THR A 16 -8.35 -9.26 1.31
C THR A 16 -8.10 -9.12 -0.18
N HIS A 17 -8.95 -8.39 -0.92
CA HIS A 17 -8.74 -8.16 -2.35
C HIS A 17 -7.57 -7.21 -2.58
N ALA A 18 -7.43 -6.20 -1.73
CA ALA A 18 -6.31 -5.27 -1.80
C ALA A 18 -4.98 -5.97 -1.47
N LEU A 19 -4.97 -6.86 -0.49
CA LEU A 19 -3.81 -7.70 -0.16
C LEU A 19 -3.36 -8.57 -1.34
N GLU A 20 -4.29 -9.20 -2.07
CA GLU A 20 -3.93 -10.01 -3.25
C GLU A 20 -3.26 -9.18 -4.35
N VAL A 21 -3.72 -7.94 -4.58
CA VAL A 21 -3.07 -7.04 -5.54
C VAL A 21 -1.71 -6.60 -5.00
N LEU A 22 -1.62 -6.22 -3.73
CA LEU A 22 -0.37 -5.82 -3.09
C LEU A 22 0.71 -6.91 -3.17
N GLU A 23 0.37 -8.16 -2.89
CA GLU A 23 1.33 -9.29 -2.97
C GLU A 23 1.82 -9.55 -4.41
N LYS A 24 1.02 -9.23 -5.44
CA LYS A 24 1.46 -9.32 -6.84
C LYS A 24 2.52 -8.27 -7.18
N HIS A 25 2.39 -7.06 -6.65
CA HIS A 25 3.31 -5.94 -6.94
C HIS A 25 4.49 -5.88 -5.96
N ALA A 26 4.29 -6.28 -4.72
CA ALA A 26 5.30 -6.29 -3.65
C ALA A 26 5.22 -7.62 -2.86
N PRO A 27 5.82 -8.70 -3.39
CA PRO A 27 5.78 -10.00 -2.74
C PRO A 27 6.37 -9.96 -1.33
N GLY A 28 5.63 -10.49 -0.35
CA GLY A 28 6.05 -10.53 1.05
C GLY A 28 5.84 -9.23 1.83
N ILE A 29 5.22 -8.21 1.24
CA ILE A 29 4.91 -6.96 1.95
C ILE A 29 4.03 -7.21 3.17
N SER A 30 3.05 -8.12 3.09
CA SER A 30 2.17 -8.48 4.20
C SER A 30 2.91 -9.05 5.42
N LYS A 31 4.12 -9.57 5.22
CA LYS A 31 4.97 -10.18 6.25
C LYS A 31 6.04 -9.23 6.79
N ASN A 32 6.12 -8.01 6.27
CA ASN A 32 7.14 -7.05 6.72
C ASN A 32 6.85 -6.64 8.18
N PRO A 33 7.82 -6.78 9.11
CA PRO A 33 7.63 -6.37 10.50
C PRO A 33 7.30 -4.88 10.67
N MET A 34 7.74 -4.04 9.72
CA MET A 34 7.43 -2.60 9.72
C MET A 34 5.98 -2.30 9.32
N LEU A 35 5.27 -3.27 8.71
CA LEU A 35 3.90 -3.08 8.26
C LEU A 35 2.95 -2.79 9.42
N GLY A 36 3.18 -3.42 10.58
CA GLY A 36 2.42 -3.15 11.81
C GLY A 36 2.52 -1.69 12.26
N MET A 37 3.70 -1.08 12.11
CA MET A 37 3.91 0.35 12.36
C MET A 37 3.28 1.21 11.25
N ALA A 38 3.38 0.77 10.00
CA ALA A 38 2.84 1.48 8.84
C ALA A 38 1.31 1.61 8.87
N ARG A 39 0.58 0.71 9.57
CA ARG A 39 -0.91 0.70 9.64
C ARG A 39 -1.52 2.05 10.02
N GLY A 40 -0.86 2.80 10.91
CA GLY A 40 -1.33 4.11 11.38
C GLY A 40 -1.03 5.28 10.44
N PHE A 41 -0.30 5.06 9.35
CA PHE A 41 0.07 6.08 8.38
C PHE A 41 -0.76 5.97 7.11
N THR A 42 -0.91 7.09 6.42
CA THR A 42 -1.46 7.10 5.06
C THR A 42 -0.43 6.63 4.04
N LEU A 43 -0.90 6.09 2.92
CA LEU A 43 -0.02 5.69 1.81
C LEU A 43 0.88 6.85 1.35
N LYS A 44 0.34 8.07 1.32
CA LYS A 44 1.08 9.30 1.00
C LYS A 44 2.25 9.54 1.96
N GLN A 45 2.03 9.33 3.26
CA GLN A 45 3.09 9.48 4.25
C GLN A 45 4.16 8.42 4.04
N ILE A 46 3.79 7.17 3.76
CA ILE A 46 4.75 6.08 3.50
C ILE A 46 5.63 6.38 2.29
N VAL A 47 5.07 6.71 1.13
CA VAL A 47 5.86 7.00 -0.08
C VAL A 47 6.75 8.24 0.04
N SER A 48 6.42 9.13 0.98
CA SER A 48 7.24 10.30 1.31
C SER A 48 8.45 9.96 2.18
N MET A 49 8.47 8.79 2.83
CA MET A 49 9.59 8.35 3.66
C MET A 49 10.78 7.89 2.79
N PRO A 50 12.03 8.21 3.16
CA PRO A 50 13.22 7.75 2.45
C PRO A 50 13.27 6.22 2.32
N GLN A 51 12.92 5.52 3.40
CA GLN A 51 12.93 4.06 3.47
C GLN A 51 12.01 3.41 2.42
N ALA A 52 10.85 4.01 2.14
CA ALA A 52 9.94 3.50 1.11
C ALA A 52 10.58 3.60 -0.27
N LYS A 53 11.27 4.72 -0.56
CA LYS A 53 12.01 4.90 -1.82
C LYS A 53 13.18 3.92 -1.95
N ASP A 54 13.92 3.67 -0.87
CA ASP A 54 15.01 2.69 -0.84
C ASP A 54 14.50 1.26 -1.12
N MET A 55 13.26 0.97 -0.72
CA MET A 55 12.56 -0.28 -1.03
C MET A 55 11.91 -0.30 -2.43
N GLY A 56 12.06 0.76 -3.22
CA GLY A 56 11.44 0.89 -4.54
C GLY A 56 9.95 1.20 -4.52
N VAL A 57 9.38 1.57 -3.37
CA VAL A 57 7.98 1.98 -3.23
C VAL A 57 7.86 3.46 -3.58
N THR A 58 7.39 3.74 -4.79
CA THR A 58 7.16 5.11 -5.29
C THR A 58 5.68 5.46 -5.29
N GLU A 59 5.37 6.75 -5.31
CA GLU A 59 3.99 7.26 -5.42
C GLU A 59 3.29 6.70 -6.67
N GLU A 60 3.97 6.71 -7.83
CA GLU A 60 3.44 6.15 -9.08
C GLU A 60 3.09 4.65 -8.96
N MET A 61 3.93 3.88 -8.29
CA MET A 61 3.66 2.45 -8.08
C MET A 61 2.43 2.24 -7.19
N VAL A 62 2.33 3.02 -6.11
CA VAL A 62 1.17 2.98 -5.22
C VAL A 62 -0.11 3.41 -5.93
N GLU A 63 -0.07 4.45 -6.75
CA GLU A 63 -1.23 4.89 -7.54
C GLU A 63 -1.69 3.81 -8.53
N LYS A 64 -0.76 3.12 -9.21
CA LYS A 64 -1.10 1.98 -10.09
C LYS A 64 -1.76 0.85 -9.32
N VAL A 65 -1.22 0.49 -8.15
CA VAL A 65 -1.79 -0.53 -7.27
C VAL A 65 -3.20 -0.12 -6.82
N LEU A 66 -3.38 1.12 -6.37
CA LEU A 66 -4.68 1.66 -5.96
C LEU A 66 -5.71 1.64 -7.10
N ALA A 67 -5.30 1.99 -8.32
CA ALA A 67 -6.17 1.92 -9.49
C ALA A 67 -6.61 0.47 -9.78
N GLU A 68 -5.70 -0.50 -9.69
CA GLU A 68 -6.02 -1.92 -9.86
C GLU A 68 -6.97 -2.44 -8.78
N ILE A 69 -6.74 -2.07 -7.51
CA ILE A 69 -7.62 -2.45 -6.40
C ILE A 69 -9.02 -1.86 -6.62
N ASN A 70 -9.11 -0.58 -6.94
CA ASN A 70 -10.38 0.11 -7.18
C ASN A 70 -11.13 -0.44 -8.40
N ALA A 71 -10.43 -0.91 -9.43
CA ALA A 71 -11.05 -1.49 -10.63
C ALA A 71 -11.61 -2.90 -10.39
N ARG A 72 -11.18 -3.59 -9.32
CA ARG A 72 -11.66 -4.92 -8.94
C ARG A 72 -12.76 -4.90 -7.88
N LYS A 73 -13.10 -3.74 -7.35
CA LYS A 73 -14.06 -3.52 -6.27
C LYS A 73 -15.46 -3.22 -6.80
#